data_AF-A0A229R380-F1
#
_entry.id   AF-A0A229R380-F1
#
_cell.length_a   1.000
_cell.length_b   1.000
_cell.length_c   1.000
_cell.angle_alpha   90.00
_cell.angle_beta   90.00
_cell.angle_gamma   90.00
#
_symmetry.space_group_name_H-M   'P 1'
#
loop_
_entity.id
_entity.type
_entity.pdbx_description
1 polymer ?
#
loop_
_entity_poly.entity_id
_entity_poly.type
_entity_poly.pdbx_seq_one_letter_code
_entity_poly.pdbx_strand_id
1 'polypeptide(L)'
;MRTFARVLAVAAAAGGLLAAPGVASAVPPSCWTETNGSTWAAGFCPSGTYKVVVQYCRPNCHREEGYPAVNGNPSGISFTPGGSIASVDVEYV
;
A
#
# COMPACT_ATOMS: atom_id res chain seq x y z
N MET A 1 -32.09 -35.96 -13.51
CA MET A 1 -30.72 -35.60 -13.09
C MET A 1 -30.45 -34.20 -13.63
N ARG A 2 -30.40 -33.17 -12.78
CA ARG A 2 -30.19 -31.77 -13.20
C ARG A 2 -28.85 -31.29 -12.65
N THR A 3 -27.90 -31.10 -13.55
CA THR A 3 -26.53 -30.66 -13.24
C THR A 3 -26.54 -29.20 -12.83
N PHE A 4 -26.15 -28.92 -11.58
CA PHE A 4 -25.93 -27.56 -11.09
C PHE A 4 -24.58 -27.07 -11.62
N ALA A 5 -24.61 -26.29 -12.70
CA ALA A 5 -23.43 -25.58 -13.18
C ALA A 5 -23.06 -24.49 -12.17
N ARG A 6 -21.99 -24.75 -11.39
CA ARG A 6 -21.31 -23.74 -10.58
C ARG A 6 -20.54 -22.82 -11.51
N VAL A 7 -21.06 -21.61 -11.74
CA VAL A 7 -20.30 -20.53 -12.36
C VAL A 7 -19.54 -19.82 -11.23
N LEU A 8 -18.27 -20.19 -11.04
CA LEU A 8 -17.33 -19.42 -10.24
C LEU A 8 -16.96 -18.18 -11.07
N ALA A 9 -17.64 -17.06 -10.82
CA ALA A 9 -17.21 -15.77 -11.30
C ALA A 9 -15.92 -15.41 -10.55
N VAL A 10 -14.77 -15.62 -11.19
CA VAL A 10 -13.51 -15.01 -10.76
C VAL A 10 -13.63 -13.53 -11.11
N ALA A 11 -14.03 -12.73 -10.11
CA ALA A 11 -13.90 -11.28 -10.19
C ALA A 11 -12.41 -10.97 -10.21
N ALA A 12 -11.85 -10.74 -11.39
CA ALA A 12 -10.60 -10.02 -11.54
C ALA A 12 -10.86 -8.62 -10.98
N ALA A 13 -10.56 -8.43 -9.69
CA ALA A 13 -10.42 -7.11 -9.12
C ALA A 13 -9.18 -6.49 -9.77
N ALA A 14 -9.38 -5.89 -10.94
CA ALA A 14 -8.62 -4.72 -11.30
C ALA A 14 -8.84 -3.77 -10.12
N GLY A 15 -7.85 -3.67 -9.24
CA GLY A 15 -7.82 -2.78 -8.09
C GLY A 15 -7.82 -1.34 -8.55
N GLY A 16 -8.92 -0.91 -9.17
CA GLY A 16 -9.25 0.48 -9.34
C GLY A 16 -9.48 1.03 -7.95
N LEU A 17 -8.52 1.85 -7.52
CA LEU A 17 -8.57 2.84 -6.47
C LEU A 17 -9.91 2.87 -5.71
N LEU A 18 -10.06 2.02 -4.70
CA LEU A 18 -10.91 2.35 -3.58
C LEU A 18 -10.14 3.37 -2.76
N ALA A 19 -10.28 4.63 -3.17
CA ALA A 19 -9.84 5.78 -2.40
C ALA A 19 -10.56 5.76 -1.05
N ALA A 20 -9.91 5.16 -0.05
CA ALA A 20 -10.12 5.60 1.32
C ALA A 20 -9.77 7.10 1.38
N PRO A 21 -10.56 7.94 2.07
CA PRO A 21 -10.23 9.35 2.21
C PRO A 21 -8.96 9.46 3.06
N GLY A 22 -7.82 9.59 2.39
CA GLY A 22 -6.50 9.61 3.00
C GLY A 22 -5.42 9.52 1.93
N VAL A 23 -5.16 10.67 1.29
CA VAL A 23 -3.99 11.01 0.45
C VAL A 23 -3.60 10.00 -0.64
N ALA A 24 -4.06 10.30 -1.86
CA ALA A 24 -3.33 9.95 -3.07
C ALA A 24 -2.07 10.84 -3.15
N SER A 25 -0.93 10.35 -2.69
CA SER A 25 0.37 10.91 -3.09
C SER A 25 0.75 10.30 -4.43
N ALA A 26 1.14 11.15 -5.37
CA ALA A 26 1.41 10.81 -6.76
C ALA A 26 2.61 9.86 -6.86
N VAL A 27 2.32 8.56 -6.81
CA VAL A 27 3.31 7.53 -7.08
C VAL A 27 3.69 7.63 -8.57
N PRO A 28 5.00 7.64 -8.95
CA PRO A 28 5.41 7.60 -10.35
C PRO A 28 4.65 6.51 -11.10
N PRO A 29 4.36 6.63 -12.41
CA PRO A 29 3.27 5.92 -13.11
C PRO A 29 3.33 4.39 -13.08
N SER A 30 4.42 3.83 -12.54
CA SER A 30 4.70 2.41 -12.41
C SER A 30 4.67 1.92 -10.97
N CYS A 31 4.80 2.79 -9.98
CA CYS A 31 4.83 2.47 -8.57
C CYS A 31 3.43 2.64 -7.96
N TRP A 32 3.13 1.92 -6.88
CA TRP A 32 1.90 2.13 -6.11
C TRP A 32 2.13 1.86 -4.63
N THR A 33 1.22 2.33 -3.79
CA THR A 33 1.24 2.13 -2.34
C THR A 33 -0.01 1.43 -1.88
N GLU A 34 0.13 0.57 -0.88
CA GLU A 34 -0.98 -0.10 -0.21
C GLU A 34 -0.95 0.25 1.29
N THR A 35 -2.11 0.44 1.90
CA THR A 35 -2.21 0.75 3.32
C THR A 35 -3.57 0.37 3.86
N ASN A 36 -3.62 -0.03 5.13
CA ASN A 36 -4.88 -0.18 5.87
C ASN A 36 -5.29 1.11 6.60
N GLY A 37 -4.53 2.20 6.40
CA GLY A 37 -4.77 3.51 6.98
C GLY A 37 -4.43 3.64 8.48
N SER A 38 -3.88 2.61 9.13
CA SER A 38 -3.69 2.63 10.58
C SER A 38 -2.48 1.87 11.12
N THR A 39 -2.22 0.63 10.70
CA THR A 39 -1.18 -0.22 11.31
C THR A 39 -0.17 -0.78 10.30
N TRP A 40 -0.40 -0.60 9.01
CA TRP A 40 0.50 -1.09 7.98
C TRP A 40 0.40 -0.25 6.71
N ALA A 41 1.54 -0.06 6.07
CA ALA A 41 1.64 0.43 4.71
C ALA A 41 2.80 -0.25 3.95
N ALA A 42 2.67 -0.33 2.64
CA ALA A 42 3.67 -0.86 1.72
C ALA A 42 3.75 -0.02 0.46
N GLY A 43 4.94 0.01 -0.14
CA GLY A 43 5.23 0.59 -1.45
C GLY A 43 5.72 -0.48 -2.41
N PHE A 44 5.44 -0.29 -3.69
CA PHE A 44 5.81 -1.17 -4.78
C PHE A 44 6.28 -0.34 -5.96
N CYS A 45 7.40 -0.72 -6.56
CA CYS A 45 7.92 -0.18 -7.81
C CYS A 45 8.48 -1.33 -8.66
N PRO A 46 8.18 -1.40 -9.97
CA PRO A 46 8.55 -2.53 -10.82
C PRO A 46 10.05 -2.61 -11.11
N SER A 47 10.78 -1.51 -10.97
CA SER A 47 12.22 -1.46 -11.18
C SER A 47 12.88 -0.50 -10.20
N GLY A 48 14.19 -0.70 -10.00
CA GLY A 48 15.00 0.13 -9.12
C GLY A 48 14.96 -0.31 -7.66
N THR A 49 15.73 0.40 -6.83
CA THR A 49 15.73 0.29 -5.38
C THR A 49 14.86 1.40 -4.82
N TYR A 50 13.98 1.07 -3.88
CA TYR A 50 13.02 2.00 -3.33
C TYR A 50 12.67 1.65 -1.90
N LYS A 51 12.11 2.59 -1.16
CA LYS A 51 11.60 2.40 0.19
C LYS A 51 10.27 3.12 0.35
N VAL A 52 9.35 2.52 1.11
CA VAL A 52 8.11 3.20 1.50
C VAL A 52 8.44 4.21 2.61
N VAL A 53 7.90 5.42 2.50
CA VAL A 53 7.99 6.45 3.52
C VAL A 53 6.59 6.72 4.03
N VAL A 54 6.39 6.55 5.33
CA VAL A 54 5.07 6.68 5.95
C VAL A 54 5.11 7.78 6.99
N GLN A 55 4.15 8.69 6.88
CA GLN A 55 3.85 9.66 7.93
C GLN A 55 2.63 9.16 8.70
N TYR A 56 2.78 8.95 10.01
CA TYR A 56 1.68 8.51 10.86
C TYR A 56 1.58 9.41 12.10
N CYS A 57 0.37 9.59 12.62
CA CYS A 57 0.14 10.44 13.78
C CYS A 57 -0.42 9.62 14.94
N ARG A 58 0.35 9.55 16.03
CA ARG A 58 -0.06 9.01 17.34
C ARG A 58 0.49 9.92 18.43
N PRO A 59 -0.39 10.50 19.24
CA PRO A 59 -0.37 11.91 19.72
C PRO A 59 0.41 12.98 18.92
N ASN A 60 1.59 12.66 18.39
CA ASN A 60 2.42 13.48 17.52
C ASN A 60 2.58 12.79 16.16
N CYS A 61 2.94 13.54 15.13
CA CYS A 61 3.20 12.99 13.80
C CYS A 61 4.67 12.60 13.65
N HIS A 62 4.90 11.39 13.19
CA HIS A 62 6.21 10.79 12.97
C HIS A 62 6.33 10.36 11.50
N ARG A 63 7.55 10.44 10.97
CA ARG A 63 7.92 9.91 9.66
C ARG A 63 8.81 8.70 9.90
N GLU A 64 8.44 7.56 9.36
CA GLU A 64 9.25 6.35 9.36
C GLU A 64 9.40 5.80 7.95
N GLU A 65 10.48 5.05 7.75
CA GLU A 65 10.85 4.49 6.46
C GLU A 65 10.85 2.97 6.57
N GLY A 66 10.23 2.31 5.59
CA GLY A 66 10.25 0.87 5.49
C GLY A 66 11.58 0.34 4.97
N TYR A 67 11.70 -0.99 4.96
CA TYR A 67 12.90 -1.64 4.46
C TYR A 67 13.08 -1.40 2.96
N PRO A 68 14.28 -1.07 2.46
CA PRO A 68 14.50 -0.89 1.03
C PRO A 68 14.26 -2.18 0.26
N ALA A 69 13.43 -2.09 -0.77
CA ALA A 69 13.09 -3.20 -1.65
C ALA A 69 13.55 -2.92 -3.09
N VAL A 70 13.61 -3.96 -3.90
CA VAL A 70 14.11 -3.91 -5.28
C VAL A 70 13.15 -4.59 -6.24
N ASN A 71 13.01 -4.05 -7.45
CA ASN A 71 12.41 -4.72 -8.62
C ASN A 71 11.10 -5.48 -8.33
N GLY A 72 10.06 -4.75 -7.93
CA GLY A 72 8.72 -5.29 -7.69
C GLY A 72 8.51 -5.93 -6.30
N ASN A 73 9.57 -6.07 -5.49
CA ASN A 73 9.42 -6.59 -4.13
C ASN A 73 8.80 -5.56 -3.17
N PRO A 74 7.84 -5.93 -2.32
CA PRO A 74 7.21 -4.99 -1.39
C PRO A 74 8.24 -4.37 -0.43
N SER A 75 8.23 -3.03 -0.33
CA SER A 75 8.82 -2.31 0.80
C SER A 75 7.71 -2.03 1.80
N GLY A 76 7.71 -2.71 2.95
CA GLY A 76 6.64 -2.62 3.95
C GLY A 76 7.11 -2.07 5.28
N ILE A 77 6.16 -1.47 6.02
CA ILE A 77 6.32 -1.08 7.41
C ILE A 77 5.02 -1.30 8.19
N SER A 78 5.18 -1.68 9.46
CA SER A 78 4.07 -1.97 10.37
C SER A 78 4.24 -1.18 11.66
N PHE A 79 3.11 -0.72 12.21
CA PHE A 79 3.05 0.12 13.40
C PHE A 79 2.12 -0.52 14.44
N THR A 80 2.42 -0.28 15.72
CA THR A 80 1.50 -0.63 16.82
C THR A 80 0.18 0.12 16.67
N PRO A 81 -1.01 -0.47 16.89
CA PRO A 81 -2.29 0.23 16.83
C PRO A 81 -2.39 1.44 17.78
N GLY A 82 -3.26 2.42 17.46
CA GLY A 82 -3.53 3.60 18.32
C GLY A 82 -3.49 4.98 17.66
N GLY A 83 -4.01 5.13 16.44
CA GLY A 83 -3.89 6.33 15.60
C GLY A 83 -3.81 5.98 14.11
N SER A 84 -3.53 6.98 13.26
CA SER A 84 -3.80 6.90 11.82
C SER A 84 -2.57 7.20 10.98
N ILE A 85 -2.51 6.56 9.81
CA ILE A 85 -1.52 6.89 8.78
C ILE A 85 -2.01 8.16 8.09
N ALA A 86 -1.18 9.21 8.14
CA ALA A 86 -1.47 10.51 7.59
C ALA A 86 -1.02 10.63 6.12
N SER A 87 0.04 9.91 5.72
CA SER A 87 0.53 9.84 4.34
C SER A 87 1.41 8.62 4.09
N VAL A 88 1.44 8.15 2.85
CA VAL A 88 2.31 7.08 2.36
C VAL A 88 2.91 7.54 1.03
N ASP A 89 4.22 7.41 0.90
CA ASP A 89 5.00 7.79 -0.27
C ASP A 89 6.06 6.71 -0.58
N VAL A 90 6.68 6.78 -1.76
CA VAL A 90 7.74 5.86 -2.19
C VAL A 90 8.94 6.66 -2.67
N GLU A 91 10.08 6.47 -2.00
CA GLU A 91 11.33 7.15 -2.30
C GLU A 91 12.30 6.16 -2.96
N TYR A 92 12.86 6.53 -4.12
CA TYR A 92 13.95 5.76 -4.74
C TYR A 92 15.25 5.94 -3.95
N VAL A 93 16.01 4.86 -3.82
CA VAL A 93 17.28 4.79 -3.08
C VAL A 93 18.46 4.65 -4.02
#